data_AF-A0A1E3B4A1-F1
#
_entry.id   AF-A0A1E3B4A1-F1
#
_cell.length_a   1.000
_cell.length_b   1.000
_cell.length_c   1.000
_cell.angle_alpha   90.00
_cell.angle_beta   90.00
_cell.angle_gamma   90.00
#
_symmetry.space_group_name_H-M   'P 1'
#
loop_
_entity.id
_entity.type
_entity.pdbx_description
1 polymer ?
#
loop_
_entity_poly.entity_id
_entity_poly.type
_entity_poly.pdbx_seq_one_letter_code
_entity_poly.pdbx_strand_id
1 'polypeptide(L)'
;MRRGGQITGFEQVTKPYLLRYAGAKAFNSSEEVTDALQNVMLQHADIRTFIRHYEVDVDVDVQGIIRKTGSQTPLVRFACSLSASIDPDWPYWLYAEESKSLNQLPVVRARQKTGTLSGRHRRLREQLELYQDRTLEAKRKYNKSVRELHNEKQRQRNRRIRENLERYKNEQPVIDLERQLAGKLVGTKVMGALEQKGFMPPQQMMMIDAILTMPGTTLEAQHRRRINAINAVTGFCGVEEGRPTRRTIQSRRRPVPDNDESCPLAKRQQSSVEGETEIALRYAMESGIPISR
;
A
#
# COMPACT_ATOMS: atom_id res chain seq x y z
N MET A 1 -9.85 -41.09 -22.42
CA MET A 1 -9.07 -42.12 -23.15
C MET A 1 -9.47 -43.57 -22.85
N ARG A 2 -10.14 -43.91 -21.73
CA ARG A 2 -10.60 -45.31 -21.47
C ARG A 2 -11.45 -45.91 -22.60
N ARG A 3 -12.36 -45.13 -23.19
CA ARG A 3 -13.18 -45.53 -24.34
C ARG A 3 -12.37 -45.85 -25.61
N GLY A 4 -11.22 -45.20 -25.81
CA GLY A 4 -10.39 -45.38 -27.01
C GLY A 4 -9.68 -46.74 -27.06
N GLY A 5 -9.15 -47.21 -25.92
CA GLY A 5 -8.57 -48.56 -25.79
C GLY A 5 -9.62 -49.66 -26.00
N GLN A 6 -10.84 -49.45 -25.49
CA GLN A 6 -11.97 -50.38 -25.68
C GLN A 6 -12.41 -50.49 -27.15
N ILE A 7 -12.37 -49.40 -27.93
CA ILE A 7 -12.76 -49.39 -29.35
C ILE A 7 -11.68 -50.03 -30.24
N THR A 8 -10.41 -49.92 -29.85
CA THR A 8 -9.25 -50.43 -30.62
C THR A 8 -8.84 -51.86 -30.25
N GLY A 9 -9.56 -52.49 -29.30
CA GLY A 9 -9.29 -53.86 -28.87
C GLY A 9 -8.08 -54.02 -27.94
N PHE A 10 -7.47 -52.93 -27.48
CA PHE A 10 -6.41 -53.01 -26.47
C PHE A 10 -7.03 -53.25 -25.09
N GLU A 11 -6.78 -54.42 -24.50
CA GLU A 11 -7.33 -54.87 -23.21
C GLU A 11 -6.98 -53.91 -22.04
N GLN A 12 -5.97 -53.06 -22.22
CA GLN A 12 -5.52 -52.08 -21.24
C GLN A 12 -5.86 -50.64 -21.61
N VAL A 13 -6.12 -49.83 -20.58
CA VAL A 13 -6.35 -48.38 -20.70
C VAL A 13 -5.12 -47.73 -21.31
N THR A 14 -5.17 -47.37 -22.60
CA THR A 14 -4.15 -46.58 -23.28
C THR A 14 -4.01 -45.23 -22.57
N LYS A 15 -3.06 -45.13 -21.64
CA LYS A 15 -2.75 -43.88 -20.94
C LYS A 15 -2.03 -42.96 -21.94
N PRO A 16 -2.37 -41.66 -21.99
CA PRO A 16 -1.70 -40.69 -22.88
C PRO A 16 -0.17 -40.74 -22.81
N TYR A 17 0.37 -41.01 -21.61
CA TYR A 17 1.81 -41.13 -21.38
C TYR A 17 2.43 -42.30 -22.15
N LEU A 18 1.77 -43.47 -22.25
CA LEU A 18 2.32 -44.63 -22.95
C LEU A 18 2.39 -44.42 -24.47
N LEU A 19 1.39 -43.73 -25.03
CA LEU A 19 1.40 -43.33 -26.45
C LEU A 19 2.52 -42.33 -26.73
N ARG A 20 2.70 -41.36 -25.83
CA ARG A 20 3.81 -40.41 -25.91
C ARG A 20 5.15 -41.10 -25.75
N TYR A 21 5.25 -42.11 -24.88
CA TYR A 21 6.45 -42.90 -24.64
C TYR A 21 6.89 -43.69 -25.87
N ALA A 22 5.96 -44.46 -26.46
CA ALA A 22 6.21 -45.22 -27.68
C ALA A 22 6.57 -44.29 -28.86
N GLY A 23 5.86 -43.17 -29.02
CA GLY A 23 6.17 -42.18 -30.05
C GLY A 23 7.55 -41.55 -29.86
N ALA A 24 7.91 -41.20 -28.63
CA ALA A 24 9.22 -40.61 -28.32
C ALA A 24 10.39 -41.55 -28.66
N LYS A 25 10.27 -42.85 -28.33
CA LYS A 25 11.26 -43.88 -28.70
C LYS A 25 11.33 -44.09 -30.22
N ALA A 26 10.20 -44.05 -30.92
CA ALA A 26 10.16 -44.15 -32.38
C ALA A 26 10.87 -42.97 -33.06
N PHE A 27 10.67 -41.74 -32.56
CA PHE A 27 11.37 -40.56 -33.04
C PHE A 27 12.89 -40.67 -32.83
N ASN A 28 13.33 -41.15 -31.66
CA ASN A 28 14.76 -41.33 -31.36
C ASN A 28 15.46 -42.36 -32.25
N SER A 29 14.71 -43.35 -32.73
CA SER A 29 15.25 -44.42 -33.60
C SER A 29 15.21 -44.05 -35.08
N SER A 30 14.60 -42.91 -35.45
CA SER A 30 14.42 -42.50 -36.84
C SER A 30 15.59 -41.65 -37.29
N GLU A 31 16.15 -41.95 -38.46
CA GLU A 31 17.17 -41.11 -39.10
C GLU A 31 16.60 -39.76 -39.57
N GLU A 32 15.27 -39.65 -39.73
CA GLU A 32 14.59 -38.46 -40.22
C GLU A 32 14.32 -37.41 -39.11
N VAL A 33 14.28 -37.84 -37.85
CA VAL A 33 13.92 -36.96 -36.73
C VAL A 33 15.15 -36.63 -35.90
N THR A 34 15.67 -35.41 -36.08
CA THR A 34 16.79 -34.90 -35.27
C THR A 34 16.39 -34.72 -33.80
N ASP A 35 17.35 -34.81 -32.88
CA ASP A 35 17.15 -34.59 -31.43
C ASP A 35 16.46 -33.24 -31.12
N ALA A 36 16.80 -32.19 -31.88
CA ALA A 36 16.18 -30.88 -31.75
C ALA A 36 14.69 -30.92 -32.15
N LEU A 37 14.37 -31.57 -33.27
CA LEU A 37 13.00 -31.75 -33.75
C LEU A 37 12.19 -32.63 -32.80
N GLN A 38 12.78 -33.71 -32.30
CA GLN A 38 12.18 -34.59 -31.29
C GLN A 38 11.78 -33.78 -30.04
N ASN A 39 12.68 -32.94 -29.53
CA ASN A 39 12.40 -32.11 -28.36
C ASN A 39 11.30 -31.06 -28.64
N VAL A 40 11.23 -30.50 -29.84
CA VAL A 40 10.11 -29.62 -30.25
C VAL A 40 8.79 -30.41 -30.27
N MET A 41 8.76 -31.59 -30.90
CA MET A 41 7.57 -32.44 -30.99
C MET A 41 7.08 -32.92 -29.62
N LEU A 42 8.00 -33.24 -28.72
CA LEU A 42 7.70 -33.65 -27.34
C LEU A 42 7.56 -32.47 -26.37
N GLN A 43 7.76 -31.23 -26.82
CA GLN A 43 7.71 -30.01 -26.00
C GLN A 43 8.67 -30.07 -24.80
N HIS A 44 9.87 -30.59 -25.02
CA HIS A 44 10.94 -30.62 -24.03
C HIS A 44 11.86 -29.41 -24.23
N ALA A 45 12.20 -28.74 -23.12
CA ALA A 45 13.20 -27.67 -23.13
C ALA A 45 14.65 -28.21 -23.25
N ASP A 46 14.87 -29.47 -22.87
CA ASP A 46 16.18 -30.12 -22.80
C ASP A 46 16.00 -31.63 -23.06
N ILE A 47 16.94 -32.22 -23.81
CA ILE A 47 17.04 -33.66 -24.07
C ILE A 47 17.13 -34.48 -22.76
N ARG A 48 17.61 -33.89 -21.67
CA ARG A 48 17.60 -34.53 -20.34
C ARG A 48 16.21 -34.99 -19.91
N THR A 49 15.16 -34.27 -20.32
CA THR A 49 13.78 -34.66 -20.04
C THR A 49 13.41 -35.92 -20.81
N PHE A 50 13.88 -36.05 -22.06
CA PHE A 50 13.74 -37.27 -22.86
C PHE A 50 14.48 -38.44 -22.17
N ILE A 51 15.77 -38.28 -21.87
CA ILE A 51 16.58 -39.34 -21.27
C ILE A 51 15.95 -39.85 -19.96
N ARG A 52 15.50 -38.93 -19.09
CA ARG A 52 14.95 -39.29 -17.77
C ARG A 52 13.60 -40.01 -17.83
N HIS A 53 12.74 -39.68 -18.79
CA HIS A 53 11.34 -40.15 -18.80
C HIS A 53 11.00 -41.06 -19.97
N TYR A 54 11.88 -41.20 -20.95
CA TYR A 54 11.61 -41.89 -22.22
C TYR A 54 12.73 -42.85 -22.62
N GLU A 55 13.97 -42.64 -22.16
CA GLU A 55 15.11 -43.54 -22.36
C GLU A 55 15.41 -44.33 -21.08
N VAL A 56 14.38 -44.97 -20.51
CA VAL A 56 14.49 -45.68 -19.24
C VAL A 56 15.16 -47.05 -19.41
N ASP A 57 14.89 -47.73 -20.53
CA ASP A 57 15.41 -49.06 -20.84
C ASP A 57 16.38 -49.01 -22.03
N VAL A 58 17.50 -49.72 -21.89
CA VAL A 58 18.49 -49.94 -22.95
C VAL A 58 17.95 -51.05 -23.86
N ASP A 59 17.28 -50.67 -24.93
CA ASP A 59 16.61 -51.56 -25.89
C ASP A 59 17.52 -52.02 -27.05
N VAL A 60 18.84 -51.93 -26.86
CA VAL A 60 19.88 -52.37 -27.81
C VAL A 60 20.69 -53.54 -27.25
N ASP A 61 21.08 -54.48 -28.13
CA ASP A 61 21.93 -55.61 -27.75
C ASP A 61 23.40 -55.17 -27.62
N VAL A 62 23.71 -54.52 -26.50
CA VAL A 62 25.05 -54.02 -26.17
C VAL A 62 26.08 -55.15 -26.18
N GLN A 63 25.71 -56.36 -25.73
CA GLN A 63 26.62 -57.50 -25.69
C GLN A 63 26.99 -57.98 -27.10
N GLY A 64 26.00 -58.13 -28.00
CA GLY A 64 26.23 -58.51 -29.39
C GLY A 64 27.09 -57.50 -30.16
N ILE A 65 26.91 -56.20 -29.86
CA ILE A 65 27.73 -55.11 -30.42
C ILE A 65 29.18 -55.20 -29.92
N ILE A 66 29.39 -55.31 -28.60
CA ILE A 66 30.75 -55.36 -28.02
C ILE A 66 31.53 -56.59 -28.51
N ARG A 67 30.85 -57.73 -28.63
CA ARG A 67 31.46 -59.00 -29.04
C ARG A 67 31.61 -59.15 -30.55
N LYS A 68 31.11 -58.21 -31.35
CA LYS A 68 31.08 -58.26 -32.84
C LYS A 68 30.43 -59.52 -33.40
N THR A 69 29.51 -60.13 -32.66
CA THR A 69 28.80 -61.37 -33.04
C THR A 69 27.52 -61.10 -33.85
N GLY A 70 27.26 -59.84 -34.21
CA GLY A 70 25.98 -59.38 -34.74
C GLY A 70 25.03 -59.00 -33.60
N SER A 71 24.23 -57.96 -33.80
CA SER A 71 23.33 -57.41 -32.78
C SER A 71 21.94 -58.04 -32.88
N GLN A 72 21.43 -58.60 -31.79
CA GLN A 72 20.03 -59.03 -31.68
C GLN A 72 19.12 -57.92 -31.14
N THR A 73 19.40 -56.66 -31.51
CA THR A 73 18.60 -55.48 -31.11
C THR A 73 17.08 -55.69 -31.25
N PRO A 74 16.54 -56.28 -32.34
CA PRO A 74 15.10 -56.50 -32.45
C PRO A 74 14.52 -57.39 -31.33
N LEU A 75 15.28 -58.39 -30.88
CA LEU A 75 14.86 -59.31 -29.81
C LEU A 75 14.90 -58.62 -28.44
N VAL A 76 15.98 -57.88 -28.16
CA VAL A 76 16.11 -57.09 -26.92
C VAL A 76 15.02 -56.03 -26.84
N ARG A 77 14.78 -55.32 -27.94
CA ARG A 77 13.71 -54.32 -28.06
C ARG A 77 12.33 -54.93 -27.86
N PHE A 78 12.08 -56.13 -28.36
CA PHE A 78 10.82 -56.85 -28.12
C PHE A 78 10.64 -57.20 -26.63
N ALA A 79 11.70 -57.72 -25.98
CA ALA A 79 11.70 -58.06 -24.56
C ALA A 79 11.54 -56.82 -23.64
N CYS A 80 12.04 -55.66 -24.06
CA CYS A 80 11.89 -54.38 -23.36
C CYS A 80 10.67 -53.56 -23.82
N SER A 81 9.84 -54.10 -24.72
CA SER A 81 8.70 -53.35 -25.26
C SER A 81 7.55 -53.24 -24.25
N LEU A 82 6.54 -52.43 -24.58
CA LEU A 82 5.34 -52.25 -23.77
C LEU A 82 4.66 -53.59 -23.42
N SER A 83 4.85 -54.64 -24.22
CA SER A 83 4.31 -55.98 -23.93
C SER A 83 4.85 -56.61 -22.65
N ALA A 84 6.08 -56.27 -22.21
CA ALA A 84 6.61 -56.74 -20.93
C ALA A 84 5.79 -56.22 -19.75
N SER A 85 5.31 -54.97 -19.83
CA SER A 85 4.42 -54.38 -18.81
C SER A 85 2.97 -54.91 -18.86
N ILE A 86 2.65 -55.71 -19.89
CA ILE A 86 1.33 -56.31 -20.12
C ILE A 86 1.23 -57.72 -19.51
N ASP A 87 2.34 -58.29 -19.03
CA ASP A 87 2.37 -59.61 -18.41
C ASP A 87 1.33 -59.72 -17.26
N PRO A 88 0.34 -60.62 -17.38
CA PRO A 88 -0.70 -60.81 -16.37
C PRO A 88 -0.20 -61.47 -15.08
N ASP A 89 1.06 -61.89 -15.01
CA ASP A 89 1.71 -62.38 -13.78
C ASP A 89 2.59 -61.31 -13.11
N TRP A 90 2.58 -60.07 -13.60
CA TRP A 90 3.42 -58.98 -13.07
C TRP A 90 2.94 -58.46 -11.71
N PRO A 91 3.77 -58.42 -10.66
CA PRO A 91 3.32 -58.12 -9.29
C PRO A 91 3.14 -56.60 -9.03
N TYR A 92 2.13 -55.96 -9.62
CA TYR A 92 1.84 -54.53 -9.38
C TYR A 92 0.46 -54.25 -8.75
N TRP A 93 -0.42 -55.23 -8.64
CA TRP A 93 -1.67 -55.10 -7.89
C TRP A 93 -1.54 -55.78 -6.52
N LEU A 94 -2.23 -55.20 -5.55
CA LEU A 94 -2.46 -55.83 -4.26
C LEU A 94 -3.86 -56.42 -4.25
N TYR A 95 -4.01 -57.59 -3.65
CA TYR A 95 -5.33 -58.15 -3.43
C TYR A 95 -6.13 -57.25 -2.47
N ALA A 96 -7.46 -57.32 -2.56
CA ALA A 96 -8.33 -56.48 -1.74
C ALA A 96 -8.07 -56.66 -0.22
N GLU A 97 -7.66 -57.84 0.20
CA GLU A 97 -7.29 -58.15 1.59
C GLU A 97 -5.98 -57.49 2.00
N GLU A 98 -4.96 -57.54 1.15
CA GLU A 98 -3.67 -56.88 1.39
C GLU A 98 -3.83 -55.36 1.43
N SER A 99 -4.60 -54.79 0.50
CA SER A 99 -4.93 -53.36 0.50
C SER A 99 -5.67 -52.93 1.77
N LYS A 100 -6.59 -53.76 2.28
CA LYS A 100 -7.25 -53.53 3.57
C LYS A 100 -6.28 -53.63 4.74
N SER A 101 -5.31 -54.55 4.69
CA SER A 101 -4.28 -54.70 5.74
C SER A 101 -3.38 -53.47 5.85
N LEU A 102 -3.12 -52.74 4.76
CA LEU A 102 -2.32 -51.50 4.77
C LEU A 102 -2.93 -50.40 5.68
N ASN A 103 -4.26 -50.35 5.80
CA ASN A 103 -4.93 -49.41 6.70
C ASN A 103 -4.69 -49.70 8.18
N GLN A 104 -4.17 -50.90 8.50
CA GLN A 104 -3.83 -51.28 9.86
C GLN A 104 -2.40 -50.87 10.25
N LEU A 105 -1.58 -50.45 9.28
CA LEU A 105 -0.21 -50.03 9.53
C LEU A 105 -0.17 -48.81 10.48
N PRO A 106 0.75 -48.80 11.47
CA PRO A 106 0.81 -47.76 12.49
C PRO A 106 1.02 -46.36 11.90
N VAL A 107 1.80 -46.24 10.83
CA VAL A 107 2.03 -44.97 10.12
C VAL A 107 0.75 -44.43 9.48
N VAL A 108 -0.07 -45.29 8.88
CA VAL A 108 -1.32 -44.90 8.21
C VAL A 108 -2.36 -44.49 9.26
N ARG A 109 -2.52 -45.27 10.34
CA ARG A 109 -3.40 -44.94 11.46
C ARG A 109 -2.98 -43.64 12.16
N ALA A 110 -1.69 -43.40 12.35
CA ALA A 110 -1.19 -42.17 12.94
C ALA A 110 -1.60 -40.95 12.11
N ARG A 111 -1.48 -41.03 10.78
CA ARG A 111 -1.89 -39.94 9.87
C ARG A 111 -3.41 -39.74 9.81
N GLN A 112 -4.20 -40.81 9.89
CA GLN A 112 -5.67 -40.72 9.97
C GLN A 112 -6.13 -39.97 11.24
N LYS A 113 -5.44 -40.16 12.37
CA LYS A 113 -5.69 -39.42 13.61
C LYS A 113 -5.37 -37.92 13.49
N THR A 114 -4.33 -37.55 12.72
CA THR A 114 -4.04 -36.15 12.40
C THR A 114 -5.15 -35.51 11.55
N GLY A 115 -5.76 -36.29 10.64
CA GLY A 115 -6.92 -35.86 9.86
C GLY A 115 -8.14 -35.50 10.74
N THR A 116 -8.32 -36.15 11.90
CA THR A 116 -9.40 -35.83 12.85
C THR A 116 -9.14 -34.52 13.60
N LEU A 117 -7.87 -34.16 13.85
CA LEU A 117 -7.47 -32.84 14.36
C LEU A 117 -7.79 -31.71 13.36
N SER A 118 -7.80 -32.00 12.05
CA SER A 118 -8.22 -31.07 10.99
C SER A 118 -9.65 -30.56 11.20
N GLY A 119 -10.57 -31.43 11.64
CA GLY A 119 -11.96 -31.03 11.94
C GLY A 119 -12.06 -30.05 13.12
N ARG A 120 -11.23 -30.24 14.15
CA ARG A 120 -11.15 -29.31 15.30
C ARG A 120 -10.53 -27.97 14.89
N HIS A 121 -9.48 -28.00 14.08
CA HIS A 121 -8.86 -26.81 13.51
C HIS A 121 -9.82 -26.01 12.62
N ARG A 122 -10.66 -26.68 11.83
CA ARG A 122 -11.70 -26.04 11.03
C ARG A 122 -12.71 -25.28 11.91
N ARG A 123 -13.25 -25.92 12.95
CA ARG A 123 -14.19 -25.28 13.89
C ARG A 123 -13.57 -24.09 14.61
N LEU A 124 -12.32 -24.19 15.04
CA LEU A 124 -11.60 -23.07 15.67
C LEU A 124 -11.41 -21.89 14.71
N ARG A 125 -11.19 -22.17 13.42
CA ARG A 125 -11.07 -21.13 12.39
C ARG A 125 -12.41 -20.41 12.16
N GLU A 126 -13.50 -21.15 12.04
CA GLU A 126 -14.86 -20.59 11.89
C GLU A 126 -15.24 -19.73 13.11
N GLN A 127 -14.88 -20.15 14.32
CA GLN A 127 -15.08 -19.36 15.53
C GLN A 127 -14.24 -18.07 15.51
N LEU A 128 -12.98 -18.16 15.09
CA LEU A 128 -12.10 -16.99 14.98
C LEU A 128 -12.64 -15.95 13.99
N GLU A 129 -13.14 -16.39 12.84
CA GLU A 129 -13.80 -15.52 11.85
C GLU A 129 -15.02 -14.82 12.45
N LEU A 130 -15.88 -15.55 13.18
CA LEU A 130 -17.04 -14.97 13.84
C LEU A 130 -16.67 -13.88 14.86
N TYR A 131 -15.63 -14.13 15.67
CA TYR A 131 -15.13 -13.12 16.62
C TYR A 131 -14.56 -11.91 15.88
N GLN A 132 -13.83 -12.11 14.78
CA GLN A 132 -13.32 -11.01 13.95
C GLN A 132 -14.45 -10.16 13.36
N ASP A 133 -15.48 -10.80 12.81
CA ASP A 133 -16.66 -10.10 12.27
C ASP A 133 -17.36 -9.27 13.34
N ARG A 134 -17.57 -9.85 14.53
CA ARG A 134 -18.18 -9.13 15.67
C ARG A 134 -17.35 -7.92 16.10
N THR A 135 -16.02 -8.04 16.12
CA THR A 135 -15.14 -6.90 16.44
C THR A 135 -15.17 -5.82 15.35
N LEU A 136 -15.23 -6.21 14.08
CA LEU A 136 -15.33 -5.30 12.95
C LEU A 136 -16.65 -4.53 12.96
N GLU A 137 -17.77 -5.21 13.24
CA GLU A 137 -19.07 -4.58 13.41
C GLU A 137 -19.11 -3.59 14.57
N ALA A 138 -18.54 -3.96 15.73
CA ALA A 138 -18.44 -3.06 16.87
C ALA A 138 -17.65 -1.80 16.52
N LYS A 139 -16.51 -1.95 15.83
CA LYS A 139 -15.69 -0.82 15.35
C LYS A 139 -16.44 0.04 14.33
N ARG A 140 -17.20 -0.56 13.42
CA ARG A 140 -18.05 0.17 12.46
C ARG A 140 -19.12 1.00 13.18
N LYS A 141 -19.79 0.43 14.18
CA LYS A 141 -20.79 1.13 15.01
C LYS A 141 -20.17 2.31 15.77
N TYR A 142 -19.01 2.10 16.40
CA TYR A 142 -18.26 3.16 17.07
C TYR A 142 -17.85 4.29 16.11
N ASN A 143 -17.28 3.95 14.96
CA ASN A 143 -16.89 4.96 13.97
C ASN A 143 -18.08 5.74 13.44
N LYS A 144 -19.24 5.10 13.28
CA LYS A 144 -20.48 5.75 12.87
C LYS A 144 -20.93 6.77 13.91
N SER A 145 -20.98 6.41 15.21
CA SER A 145 -21.39 7.33 16.27
C SER A 145 -20.42 8.52 16.43
N VAL A 146 -19.11 8.29 16.28
CA VAL A 146 -18.11 9.37 16.31
C VAL A 146 -18.33 10.36 15.16
N ARG A 147 -18.60 9.86 13.94
CA ARG A 147 -18.91 10.72 12.78
C ARG A 147 -20.18 11.53 13.00
N GLU A 148 -21.23 10.90 13.50
CA GLU A 148 -22.50 11.56 13.81
C GLU A 148 -22.31 12.67 14.83
N LEU A 149 -21.56 12.41 15.90
CA LEU A 149 -21.23 13.40 16.92
C LEU A 149 -20.45 14.60 16.35
N HIS A 150 -19.44 14.35 15.53
CA HIS A 150 -18.67 15.43 14.90
C HIS A 150 -19.54 16.26 13.95
N ASN A 151 -20.37 15.61 13.15
CA ASN A 151 -21.30 16.28 12.24
C ASN A 151 -22.31 17.14 13.01
N GLU A 152 -22.85 16.64 14.11
CA GLU A 152 -23.79 17.39 14.94
C GLU A 152 -23.11 18.59 15.62
N LYS A 153 -21.90 18.42 16.18
CA LYS A 153 -21.09 19.55 16.68
C LYS A 153 -20.90 20.63 15.62
N GLN A 154 -20.60 20.23 14.38
CA GLN A 154 -20.42 21.18 13.28
C GLN A 154 -21.73 21.88 12.88
N ARG A 155 -22.87 21.18 12.90
CA ARG A 155 -24.19 21.78 12.68
C ARG A 155 -24.51 22.82 13.75
N GLN A 156 -24.27 22.48 15.02
CA GLN A 156 -24.49 23.40 16.15
C GLN A 156 -23.58 24.63 16.05
N ARG A 157 -22.31 24.45 15.66
CA ARG A 157 -21.40 25.56 15.40
C ARG A 157 -21.92 26.48 14.28
N ASN A 158 -22.34 25.91 13.16
CA ASN A 158 -22.89 26.67 12.03
C ASN A 158 -24.20 27.38 12.37
N ARG A 159 -25.04 26.77 13.24
CA ARG A 159 -26.25 27.41 13.77
C ARG A 159 -25.88 28.64 14.61
N ARG A 160 -24.96 28.49 15.58
CA ARG A 160 -24.51 29.61 16.42
C ARG A 160 -23.84 30.72 15.61
N ILE A 161 -23.05 30.39 14.59
CA ILE A 161 -22.45 31.40 13.70
C ILE A 161 -23.52 32.21 12.99
N ARG A 162 -24.59 31.56 12.48
CA ARG A 162 -25.70 32.27 11.84
C ARG A 162 -26.46 33.17 12.83
N GLU A 163 -26.78 32.66 14.02
CA GLU A 163 -27.42 33.45 15.07
C GLU A 163 -26.57 34.66 15.47
N ASN A 164 -25.24 34.48 15.61
CA ASN A 164 -24.31 35.58 15.86
C ASN A 164 -24.27 36.58 14.70
N LEU A 165 -24.31 36.11 13.45
CA LEU A 165 -24.30 36.98 12.28
C LEU A 165 -25.58 37.83 12.22
N GLU A 166 -26.74 37.24 12.50
CA GLU A 166 -28.00 37.98 12.52
C GLU A 166 -28.02 39.00 13.67
N ARG A 167 -27.53 38.64 14.86
CA ARG A 167 -27.34 39.63 15.93
C ARG A 167 -26.43 40.77 15.50
N TYR A 168 -25.29 40.45 14.89
CA TYR A 168 -24.36 41.46 14.40
C TYR A 168 -25.01 42.39 13.35
N LYS A 169 -25.77 41.85 12.40
CA LYS A 169 -26.49 42.65 11.39
C LYS A 169 -27.48 43.64 12.02
N ASN A 170 -28.11 43.27 13.14
CA ASN A 170 -29.09 44.12 13.81
C ASN A 170 -28.45 45.12 14.79
N GLU A 171 -27.43 44.68 15.54
CA GLU A 171 -26.80 45.47 16.59
C GLU A 171 -25.74 46.43 16.03
N GLN A 172 -24.95 45.99 15.05
CA GLN A 172 -23.84 46.78 14.52
C GLN A 172 -24.28 48.12 13.92
N PRO A 173 -25.38 48.22 13.14
CA PRO A 173 -25.85 49.52 12.64
C PRO A 173 -26.18 50.49 13.75
N VAL A 174 -26.79 50.03 14.85
CA VAL A 174 -27.10 50.87 16.02
C VAL A 174 -25.81 51.38 16.67
N ILE A 175 -24.85 50.47 16.88
CA ILE A 175 -23.54 50.81 17.45
C ILE A 175 -22.79 51.81 16.56
N ASP A 176 -22.85 51.65 15.24
CA ASP A 176 -22.16 52.53 14.30
C ASP A 176 -22.84 53.91 14.22
N LEU A 177 -24.17 53.98 14.31
CA LEU A 177 -24.92 55.25 14.43
C LEU A 177 -24.57 56.00 15.73
N GLU A 178 -24.59 55.31 16.87
CA GLU A 178 -24.21 55.91 18.17
C GLU A 178 -22.76 56.43 18.15
N ARG A 179 -21.85 55.70 17.51
CA ARG A 179 -20.45 56.14 17.33
C ARG A 179 -20.33 57.38 16.46
N GLN A 180 -21.05 57.43 15.35
CA GLN A 180 -21.08 58.61 14.49
C GLN A 180 -21.59 59.83 15.24
N LEU A 181 -22.64 59.68 16.06
CA LEU A 181 -23.15 60.75 16.92
C LEU A 181 -22.14 61.17 18.01
N ALA A 182 -21.36 60.23 18.53
CA ALA A 182 -20.24 60.51 19.43
C ALA A 182 -19.02 61.12 18.74
N GLY A 183 -19.08 61.38 17.42
CA GLY A 183 -18.02 62.01 16.64
C GLY A 183 -16.85 61.10 16.27
N LYS A 184 -16.96 59.78 16.49
CA LYS A 184 -15.91 58.79 16.22
C LYS A 184 -16.34 57.82 15.12
N LEU A 185 -15.63 57.80 13.99
CA LEU A 185 -15.99 56.93 12.86
C LEU A 185 -15.38 55.52 12.96
N VAL A 186 -14.23 55.36 13.63
CA VAL A 186 -13.59 54.07 13.87
C VAL A 186 -13.72 53.69 15.34
N GLY A 187 -14.13 52.44 15.60
CA GLY A 187 -14.25 51.92 16.96
C GLY A 187 -12.89 51.73 17.63
N THR A 188 -12.76 52.10 18.91
CA THR A 188 -11.54 51.92 19.71
C THR A 188 -11.06 50.47 19.76
N LYS A 189 -11.99 49.50 19.76
CA LYS A 189 -11.68 48.06 19.67
C LYS A 189 -11.01 47.68 18.34
N VAL A 190 -11.41 48.31 17.23
CA VAL A 190 -10.81 48.07 15.91
C VAL A 190 -9.39 48.63 15.87
N MET A 191 -9.21 49.85 16.36
CA MET A 191 -7.90 50.49 16.49
C MET A 191 -6.95 49.65 17.36
N GLY A 192 -7.39 49.23 18.56
CA GLY A 192 -6.58 48.38 19.44
C GLY A 192 -6.28 46.99 18.87
N ALA A 193 -7.18 46.39 18.10
CA ALA A 193 -6.92 45.12 17.42
C ALA A 193 -5.88 45.25 16.30
N LEU A 194 -5.84 46.40 15.63
CA LEU A 194 -4.86 46.72 14.59
C LEU A 194 -3.48 46.97 15.20
N GLU A 195 -3.42 47.63 16.36
CA GLU A 195 -2.20 47.83 17.15
C GLU A 195 -1.61 46.49 17.65
N GLN A 196 -2.42 45.67 18.32
CA GLN A 196 -1.96 44.40 18.92
C GLN A 196 -1.43 43.38 17.92
N LYS A 197 -1.98 43.38 16.70
CA LYS A 197 -1.56 42.44 15.65
C LYS A 197 -0.35 42.95 14.85
N GLY A 198 0.19 44.13 15.18
CA GLY A 198 1.32 44.73 14.46
C GLY A 198 1.04 44.99 12.99
N PHE A 199 -0.25 45.11 12.60
CA PHE A 199 -0.64 45.28 11.20
C PHE A 199 -0.38 46.71 10.70
N MET A 200 -0.25 47.69 11.61
CA MET A 200 -0.02 49.09 11.23
C MET A 200 0.91 49.82 12.20
N PRO A 201 1.84 50.65 11.69
CA PRO A 201 2.62 51.60 12.49
C PRO A 201 1.73 52.62 13.23
N PRO A 202 2.16 53.12 14.40
CA PRO A 202 1.39 54.11 15.17
C PRO A 202 1.03 55.37 14.38
N GLN A 203 1.92 55.83 13.49
CA GLN A 203 1.70 57.00 12.64
C GLN A 203 0.56 56.76 11.63
N GLN A 204 0.42 55.54 11.10
CA GLN A 204 -0.68 55.17 10.21
C GLN A 204 -2.02 55.17 10.95
N MET A 205 -2.00 54.71 12.21
CA MET A 205 -3.17 54.73 13.10
C MET A 205 -3.63 56.17 13.38
N MET A 206 -2.69 57.06 13.72
CA MET A 206 -2.97 58.48 13.96
C MET A 206 -3.48 59.18 12.70
N MET A 207 -2.94 58.85 11.53
CA MET A 207 -3.43 59.35 10.25
C MET A 207 -4.88 58.92 10.00
N ILE A 208 -5.20 57.63 10.17
CA ILE A 208 -6.55 57.12 9.96
C ILE A 208 -7.54 57.79 10.92
N ASP A 209 -7.18 57.92 12.21
CA ASP A 209 -8.02 58.59 13.21
C ASP A 209 -8.30 60.05 12.85
N ALA A 210 -7.25 60.82 12.52
CA ALA A 210 -7.36 62.24 12.20
C ALA A 210 -8.17 62.50 10.91
N ILE A 211 -8.02 61.65 9.89
CA ILE A 211 -8.78 61.74 8.63
C ILE A 211 -10.25 61.41 8.87
N LEU A 212 -10.53 60.33 9.60
CA LEU A 212 -11.88 59.80 9.81
C LEU A 212 -12.65 60.48 10.95
N THR A 213 -12.03 61.43 11.67
CA THR A 213 -12.71 62.28 12.67
C THR A 213 -13.88 63.05 12.03
N MET A 214 -15.00 63.21 12.72
CA MET A 214 -16.16 63.94 12.17
C MET A 214 -15.93 65.46 12.09
N PRO A 215 -16.55 66.18 11.12
CA PRO A 215 -16.47 67.65 11.07
C PRO A 215 -17.17 68.29 12.29
N GLY A 216 -16.54 69.31 12.87
CA GLY A 216 -17.14 70.09 13.95
C GLY A 216 -18.32 70.96 13.48
N THR A 217 -19.17 71.38 14.41
CA THR A 217 -20.34 72.23 14.14
C THR A 217 -19.97 73.69 13.85
N THR A 218 -18.73 74.11 14.16
CA THR A 218 -18.21 75.46 13.91
C THR A 218 -17.10 75.46 12.87
N LEU A 219 -16.95 76.58 12.17
CA LEU A 219 -15.91 76.79 11.16
C LEU A 219 -14.50 76.57 11.75
N GLU A 220 -14.25 77.11 12.94
CA GLU A 220 -12.94 77.01 13.60
C GLU A 220 -12.59 75.55 13.98
N ALA A 221 -13.56 74.78 14.48
CA ALA A 221 -13.36 73.37 14.78
C ALA A 221 -13.04 72.55 13.51
N GLN A 222 -13.69 72.88 12.39
CA GLN A 222 -13.39 72.26 11.10
C GLN A 222 -11.98 72.61 10.61
N HIS A 223 -11.56 73.88 10.74
CA HIS A 223 -10.20 74.29 10.41
C HIS A 223 -9.16 73.55 11.26
N ARG A 224 -9.39 73.47 12.58
CA ARG A 224 -8.50 72.72 13.49
C ARG A 224 -8.41 71.24 13.12
N ARG A 225 -9.54 70.59 12.82
CA ARG A 225 -9.55 69.20 12.34
C ARG A 225 -8.72 69.03 11.07
N ARG A 226 -8.90 69.92 10.07
CA ARG A 226 -8.14 69.86 8.81
C ARG A 226 -6.65 70.00 9.05
N ILE A 227 -6.23 70.94 9.90
CA ILE A 227 -4.83 71.12 10.28
C ILE A 227 -4.28 69.85 10.93
N ASN A 228 -5.02 69.25 11.88
CA ASN A 228 -4.61 68.01 12.53
C ASN A 228 -4.48 66.84 11.55
N ALA A 229 -5.41 66.71 10.59
CA ALA A 229 -5.34 65.69 9.55
C ALA A 229 -4.13 65.89 8.62
N ILE A 230 -3.84 67.13 8.22
CA ILE A 230 -2.65 67.47 7.42
C ILE A 230 -1.37 67.09 8.18
N ASN A 231 -1.29 67.45 9.47
CA ASN A 231 -0.14 67.11 10.30
C ASN A 231 0.04 65.59 10.47
N ALA A 232 -1.06 64.85 10.66
CA ALA A 232 -1.03 63.40 10.80
C ALA A 232 -0.62 62.69 9.51
N VAL A 233 -1.13 63.13 8.35
CA VAL A 233 -0.71 62.63 7.03
C VAL A 233 0.76 62.93 6.81
N THR A 234 1.21 64.15 7.10
CA THR A 234 2.62 64.54 6.97
C THR A 234 3.53 63.66 7.84
N GLY A 235 3.10 63.35 9.07
CA GLY A 235 3.81 62.43 9.96
C GLY A 235 3.83 60.99 9.46
N PHE A 236 2.80 60.54 8.74
CA PHE A 236 2.76 59.21 8.12
C PHE A 236 3.62 59.13 6.85
N CYS A 237 3.73 60.20 6.05
CA CYS A 237 4.52 60.19 4.81
C CYS A 237 6.00 59.83 5.01
N GLY A 238 6.54 59.95 6.23
CA GLY A 238 7.90 59.51 6.57
C GLY A 238 8.04 58.03 6.96
N VAL A 239 6.95 57.27 6.98
CA VAL A 239 6.94 55.84 7.35
C VAL A 239 7.25 54.99 6.12
N GLU A 240 8.33 54.23 6.18
CA GLU A 240 8.61 53.23 5.13
C GLU A 240 7.59 52.10 5.19
N GLU A 241 6.78 51.96 4.14
CA GLU A 241 5.99 50.74 3.94
C GLU A 241 6.98 49.58 3.76
N GLY A 242 7.04 48.69 4.76
CA GLY A 242 7.92 47.53 4.73
C GLY A 242 7.77 46.74 3.43
N ARG A 243 8.85 46.05 3.00
CA ARG A 243 8.84 45.26 1.77
C ARG A 243 7.60 44.34 1.77
N PRO A 244 6.85 44.22 0.65
CA PRO A 244 5.73 43.31 0.59
C PRO A 244 6.24 41.92 0.95
N THR A 245 5.87 41.45 2.14
CA THR A 245 6.20 40.11 2.59
C THR A 245 5.65 39.18 1.53
N ARG A 246 6.51 38.50 0.78
CA ARG A 246 6.09 37.37 -0.06
C ARG A 246 5.27 36.51 0.88
N ARG A 247 3.96 36.44 0.66
CA ARG A 247 3.11 35.51 1.38
C ARG A 247 3.72 34.15 1.09
N THR A 248 4.53 33.65 2.02
CA THR A 248 4.83 32.23 2.07
C THR A 248 3.45 31.61 2.08
N ILE A 249 3.11 30.92 1.00
CA ILE A 249 1.91 30.11 0.93
C ILE A 249 2.13 29.10 2.05
N GLN A 250 1.70 29.46 3.26
CA GLN A 250 1.64 28.56 4.37
C GLN A 250 0.66 27.52 3.90
N SER A 251 1.19 26.38 3.44
CA SER A 251 0.41 25.22 3.11
C SER A 251 -0.56 25.04 4.26
N ARG A 252 -1.84 25.04 3.92
CA ARG A 252 -2.97 25.05 4.83
C ARG A 252 -3.02 23.72 5.58
N ARG A 253 -2.09 23.50 6.51
CA ARG A 253 -2.02 22.38 7.45
C ARG A 253 -1.28 22.85 8.70
N ARG A 254 -2.00 23.57 9.56
CA ARG A 254 -1.75 23.48 11.00
C ARG A 254 -3.04 22.99 11.68
N PRO A 255 -2.98 21.92 12.48
CA PRO A 255 -4.08 21.52 13.35
C PRO A 255 -4.35 22.60 14.40
N VAL A 256 -5.60 22.63 14.86
CA VAL A 256 -6.10 23.42 16.00
C VAL A 256 -5.31 23.06 17.26
N PRO A 257 -4.94 24.02 18.14
CA PRO A 257 -4.39 23.70 19.45
C PRO A 257 -5.53 23.31 20.39
N ASP A 258 -5.58 22.06 20.81
CA ASP A 258 -6.35 21.65 21.98
C ASP A 258 -5.49 21.96 23.22
N ASN A 259 -5.95 22.92 24.03
CA ASN A 259 -5.53 23.01 25.42
C ASN A 259 -6.41 22.05 26.22
N ASP A 260 -5.83 20.97 26.71
CA ASP A 260 -6.05 20.53 28.09
C ASP A 260 -4.84 19.72 28.56
N GLU A 261 -4.45 20.00 29.79
CA GLU A 261 -3.20 19.61 30.45
C GLU A 261 -3.34 18.26 31.18
N SER A 262 -2.20 17.57 31.34
CA SER A 262 -1.93 16.27 32.03
C SER A 262 -2.24 14.98 31.22
N CYS A 263 -1.36 14.00 31.02
CA CYS A 263 -0.04 13.66 31.59
C CYS A 263 0.70 12.65 30.65
N PRO A 264 1.98 12.29 30.89
CA PRO A 264 2.99 12.03 29.85
C PRO A 264 3.07 10.55 29.44
N LEU A 265 3.57 10.26 28.21
CA LEU A 265 4.36 9.05 27.96
C LEU A 265 5.06 9.03 26.59
N ALA A 266 6.32 8.58 26.66
CA ALA A 266 7.17 7.96 25.64
C ALA A 266 7.77 8.84 24.53
N LYS A 267 8.95 9.38 24.84
CA LYS A 267 10.01 9.71 23.86
C LYS A 267 10.25 8.51 22.94
N ARG A 268 10.08 8.70 21.63
CA ARG A 268 10.74 7.86 20.62
C ARG A 268 11.65 8.77 19.80
N GLN A 269 12.95 8.60 20.01
CA GLN A 269 14.01 9.20 19.23
C GLN A 269 13.80 8.85 17.75
N GLN A 270 13.71 9.86 16.90
CA GLN A 270 14.05 9.73 15.49
C GLN A 270 15.41 10.40 15.32
N SER A 271 16.42 9.55 15.18
CA SER A 271 17.80 9.89 14.84
C SER A 271 17.84 10.51 13.43
N SER A 272 18.31 11.75 13.35
CA SER A 272 18.63 12.43 12.10
C SER A 272 19.93 11.86 11.51
N VAL A 273 19.80 11.02 10.48
CA VAL A 273 20.93 10.45 9.70
C VAL A 273 21.60 11.50 8.80
N GLU A 274 21.03 12.71 8.69
CA GLU A 274 21.57 13.80 7.86
C GLU A 274 22.74 14.56 8.51
N GLY A 275 22.96 14.43 9.83
CA GLY A 275 24.05 15.15 10.51
C GLY A 275 25.42 14.49 10.39
N GLU A 276 25.49 13.16 10.25
CA GLU A 276 26.76 12.43 10.25
C GLU A 276 27.52 12.57 8.93
N THR A 277 26.80 12.69 7.81
CA THR A 277 27.41 12.89 6.49
C THR A 277 28.01 14.28 6.33
N GLU A 278 27.40 15.30 6.93
CA GLU A 278 27.92 16.67 6.89
C GLU A 278 29.16 16.84 7.80
N ILE A 279 29.19 16.14 8.94
CA ILE A 279 30.37 16.12 9.83
C ILE A 279 31.52 15.35 9.19
N ALA A 280 31.25 14.23 8.52
CA ALA A 280 32.28 13.46 7.80
C ALA A 280 32.90 14.24 6.64
N LEU A 281 32.10 15.02 5.90
CA LEU A 281 32.59 15.90 4.83
C LEU A 281 33.48 17.03 5.35
N ARG A 282 33.13 17.65 6.49
CA ARG A 282 33.98 18.67 7.12
C ARG A 282 35.30 18.10 7.61
N TYR A 283 35.27 16.92 8.24
CA TYR A 283 36.49 16.26 8.72
C TYR A 283 37.44 15.85 7.58
N ALA A 284 36.90 15.41 6.43
CA ALA A 284 37.70 15.07 5.25
C ALA A 284 38.32 16.31 4.57
N MET A 285 37.69 17.48 4.69
CA MET A 285 38.24 18.75 4.18
C MET A 285 39.31 19.33 5.11
N GLU A 286 39.22 19.11 6.42
CA GLU A 286 40.19 19.60 7.41
C GLU A 286 41.41 18.67 7.56
N SER A 287 41.27 17.38 7.28
CA SER A 287 42.39 16.42 7.26
C SER A 287 43.07 16.41 5.88
N GLY A 288 43.77 17.50 5.56
CA GLY A 288 44.57 17.61 4.35
C GLY A 288 45.53 16.42 4.18
N ILE A 289 45.23 15.53 3.24
CA ILE A 289 46.13 14.44 2.82
C ILE A 289 47.22 15.06 1.96
N PRO A 290 48.51 15.02 2.36
CA PRO A 290 49.58 15.46 1.49
C PRO A 290 49.79 14.40 0.40
N ILE A 291 49.57 14.80 -0.85
CA ILE A 291 49.98 14.03 -2.02
C ILE A 291 51.51 14.07 -2.06
N SER A 292 52.18 12.99 -1.66
CA SER A 292 53.60 12.82 -1.98
C SER A 292 53.76 12.42 -3.43
N ARG A 293 54.73 13.05 -4.09
CA ARG A 293 55.15 12.85 -5.48
C ARG A 293 55.41 11.40 -5.85
#